data_AF-A0A0S7XW53-F1
#
_entry.id   AF-A0A0S7XW53-F1
#
_cell.length_a   1.000
_cell.length_b   1.000
_cell.length_c   1.000
_cell.angle_alpha   90.00
_cell.angle_beta   90.00
_cell.angle_gamma   90.00
#
_symmetry.space_group_name_H-M   'P 1'
#
loop_
_entity.id
_entity.type
_entity.pdbx_description
1 polymer ?
#
loop_
_entity_poly.entity_id
_entity_poly.type
_entity_poly.pdbx_seq_one_letter_code
_entity_poly.pdbx_strand_id
1 'polypeptide(L)' 'MKPLCRSCQKSELEIFLDLGHSPLADRLLSKEQLTETELSFPLEVAFCHNCSLVQILETVPPEVLFC' A
#
# COMPACT_ATOMS: atom_id res chain seq x y z
N MET A 1 -0.46 13.10 7.13
CA MET A 1 -0.61 13.95 5.93
C MET A 1 -1.50 13.20 4.96
N LYS A 2 -2.52 13.81 4.34
CA LYS A 2 -3.38 13.08 3.40
C LYS A 2 -2.59 12.77 2.11
N PRO A 3 -2.64 11.54 1.56
CA PRO A 3 -1.97 11.20 0.32
C PRO A 3 -2.53 12.03 -0.85
N LEU A 4 -1.66 12.40 -1.79
CA LEU A 4 -2.03 13.05 -3.04
C LEU A 4 -2.03 12.03 -4.17
N CYS A 5 -2.84 12.28 -5.20
CA CYS A 5 -2.83 11.45 -6.40
C CYS A 5 -1.44 11.44 -7.04
N ARG A 6 -0.86 10.26 -7.24
CA ARG A 6 0.50 10.10 -7.81
C ARG A 6 0.66 10.65 -9.23
N SER A 7 -0.44 10.75 -9.98
CA SER A 7 -0.42 11.26 -11.35
C SER A 7 -0.68 12.77 -11.44
N CYS A 8 -1.80 13.25 -10.90
CA CYS A 8 -2.22 14.66 -11.07
C CYS A 8 -2.00 15.54 -9.83
N GLN A 9 -1.49 14.98 -8.72
CA GLN A 9 -1.19 15.67 -7.46
C GLN A 9 -2.39 16.34 -6.78
N LYS A 10 -3.63 15.99 -7.17
CA LYS A 10 -4.86 16.41 -6.50
C LYS A 10 -5.18 15.54 -5.30
N SER A 11 -5.87 16.10 -4.31
CA SER A 11 -6.20 15.45 -3.03
C SER A 11 -7.59 14.79 -3.00
N GLU A 12 -8.35 14.86 -4.10
CA GLU A 12 -9.68 14.23 -4.22
C GLU A 12 -9.52 12.75 -4.53
N LEU A 13 -9.18 12.00 -3.48
CA LEU A 13 -9.10 10.54 -3.46
C LEU A 13 -10.26 9.99 -2.63
N GLU A 14 -11.06 9.12 -3.24
CA GLU A 14 -12.13 8.37 -2.57
C GLU A 14 -11.67 6.93 -2.35
N ILE A 15 -11.57 6.50 -1.08
CA ILE A 15 -11.32 5.10 -0.76
C ILE A 15 -12.60 4.32 -1.05
N PHE A 16 -12.54 3.39 -2.01
CA PHE A 16 -13.68 2.54 -2.36
C PHE A 16 -13.48 1.08 -1.90
N LEU A 17 -12.26 0.70 -1.49
CA LEU A 17 -11.94 -0.62 -0.99
C LEU A 17 -10.83 -0.54 0.08
N ASP A 18 -11.11 -1.08 1.25
CA ASP A 18 -10.14 -1.29 2.33
C ASP A 18 -9.95 -2.80 2.54
N LEU A 19 -8.73 -3.28 2.32
CA LEU A 19 -8.34 -4.69 2.50
C LEU A 19 -7.69 -4.95 3.87
N GLY A 20 -7.64 -3.96 4.75
CA GLY A 20 -7.03 -4.04 6.07
C GLY A 20 -5.51 -4.02 6.03
N HIS A 21 -4.88 -4.57 7.07
CA HIS A 21 -3.42 -4.70 7.14
C HIS A 21 -2.99 -6.00 6.47
N SER A 22 -2.15 -5.88 5.45
CA SER A 22 -1.64 -7.01 4.66
C SER A 22 -0.11 -7.10 4.76
N PRO A 23 0.46 -8.31 4.84
CA PRO A 23 1.90 -8.51 4.72
C PRO A 23 2.37 -8.24 3.29
N LEU A 24 3.69 -8.20 3.12
CA LEU A 24 4.29 -8.10 1.78
C LEU A 24 4.05 -9.38 0.98
N ALA A 25 3.34 -9.27 -0.13
CA ALA A 25 2.85 -10.42 -0.91
C ALA A 25 3.96 -11.38 -1.37
N ASP A 26 5.13 -10.85 -1.72
CA ASP A 26 6.25 -11.63 -2.26
C ASP A 26 7.32 -11.97 -1.21
N ARG A 27 7.11 -11.63 0.07
CA ARG A 27 8.04 -11.95 1.16
C ARG A 27 7.73 -13.31 1.77
N LEU A 28 8.03 -14.37 1.01
CA LEU A 28 7.81 -15.74 1.48
C LEU A 28 8.74 -16.10 2.65
N LEU A 29 8.15 -16.50 3.78
CA LEU A 29 8.88 -16.80 5.01
C LEU A 29 9.53 -18.19 4.98
N SER A 30 10.76 -18.29 5.49
CA SER A 30 11.37 -19.57 5.87
C SER A 30 10.81 -20.08 7.21
N LYS A 31 11.09 -21.35 7.56
CA LYS A 31 10.64 -21.91 8.85
C LYS A 31 11.22 -21.15 10.04
N GLU A 32 12.45 -20.70 9.93
CA GLU A 32 13.17 -19.97 10.98
C GLU A 32 12.55 -18.59 11.21
N GLN A 33 11.92 -18.01 10.19
CA GLN A 33 11.30 -16.69 10.23
C GLN A 33 9.88 -16.69 10.81
N LEU A 34 9.28 -17.86 11.07
CA LEU A 34 7.92 -17.96 11.62
C LEU A 34 7.79 -17.37 13.03
N THR A 35 8.90 -17.24 13.76
CA THR A 35 8.95 -16.60 15.09
C THR A 35 9.28 -15.13 15.02
N GLU A 36 9.64 -14.60 13.85
CA GLU A 36 9.93 -13.20 13.65
C GLU A 36 8.63 -12.40 13.45
N THR A 37 8.70 -11.09 13.70
CA THR A 37 7.57 -10.19 13.41
C THR A 37 7.48 -9.96 11.92
N GLU A 38 6.31 -10.27 11.34
CA GLU A 38 6.01 -9.98 9.94
C GLU A 38 5.64 -8.49 9.76
N LEU A 39 6.20 -7.86 8.72
CA LEU A 39 5.84 -6.49 8.37
C LEU A 39 4.48 -6.48 7.66
N SER A 40 3.54 -5.71 8.20
CA SER A 40 2.22 -5.50 7.61
C SER A 40 1.96 -4.02 7.38
N PHE A 41 1.26 -3.69 6.29
CA PHE A 41 0.93 -2.32 5.91
C PHE A 41 -0.56 -2.21 5.58
N PRO A 42 -1.20 -1.04 5.81
CA PRO A 42 -2.58 -0.83 5.39
C PRO A 42 -2.69 -0.87 3.86
N LEU A 43 -3.68 -1.62 3.36
CA LEU A 43 -3.95 -1.76 1.94
C LEU A 43 -5.31 -1.14 1.59
N GLU A 44 -5.29 0.18 1.45
CA GLU A 44 -6.43 0.99 1.04
C GLU A 44 -6.30 1.36 -0.44
N VAL A 45 -7.36 1.14 -1.21
CA VAL A 45 -7.43 1.47 -2.64
C VAL A 45 -8.36 2.65 -2.85
N ALA A 46 -7.86 3.66 -3.54
CA ALA A 46 -8.58 4.90 -3.78
C ALA A 46 -8.70 5.25 -5.27
N PHE A 47 -9.82 5.84 -5.64
CA PHE A 47 -10.11 6.40 -6.94
C PHE A 47 -9.90 7.92 -6.94
N CYS A 48 -9.23 8.45 -7.96
CA CYS A 48 -9.04 9.90 -8.11
C CYS A 48 -10.11 10.52 -9.00
N HIS A 49 -10.94 11.42 -8.47
CA HIS A 49 -11.99 12.10 -9.24
C HIS A 49 -11.47 13.07 -10.31
N ASN A 50 -10.19 13.46 -10.27
CA ASN A 50 -9.61 14.43 -11.21
C ASN A 50 -9.03 13.80 -12.47
N CYS A 51 -8.37 12.65 -12.35
CA CYS A 51 -7.70 11.99 -13.48
C CYS A 51 -8.06 10.51 -13.66
N SER A 52 -9.01 9.99 -12.88
CA SER A 52 -9.47 8.58 -12.90
C SER A 52 -8.41 7.53 -12.55
N LEU A 53 -7.25 7.94 -11.99
CA LEU A 53 -6.25 6.99 -11.50
C LEU A 53 -6.79 6.24 -10.27
N VAL A 54 -6.69 4.91 -10.31
CA VAL A 54 -6.82 4.04 -9.14
C VAL A 54 -5.44 3.80 -8.55
N GLN A 55 -5.28 3.96 -7.23
CA GLN A 55 -4.00 3.80 -6.55
C GLN A 55 -4.15 3.34 -5.10
N ILE A 56 -3.08 2.81 -4.53
CA ILE A 56 -2.97 2.58 -3.09
C ILE A 56 -2.48 3.84 -2.37
N LEU A 57 -2.87 3.98 -1.10
CA LEU A 57 -2.56 5.14 -0.29
C LEU A 57 -1.21 5.05 0.43
N GLU A 58 -0.79 3.84 0.81
CA GLU A 58 0.49 3.59 1.45
C GLU A 58 1.61 3.36 0.41
N THR A 59 2.81 3.87 0.67
CA THR A 59 3.99 3.66 -0.19
C THR A 59 5.07 2.99 0.62
N VAL A 60 5.18 1.67 0.50
CA VAL A 60 6.27 0.91 1.10
C VAL A 60 7.58 1.24 0.37
N PRO A 61 8.69 1.53 1.08
CA PRO A 61 9.98 1.82 0.44
C PRO A 61 10.45 0.67 -0.46
N PRO A 62 10.99 0.96 -1.67
CA PRO A 62 11.51 -0.08 -2.57
C PRO A 62 12.57 -0.98 -1.92
N GLU A 63 13.38 -0.42 -1.02
CA GLU A 63 14.38 -1.16 -0.25
C GLU A 63 13.75 -2.20 0.67
N VAL A 64 12.48 -2.08 1.05
CA VAL A 64 11.78 -3.08 1.85
C VAL A 64 11.13 -4.15 0.95
N LEU A 65 10.77 -3.78 -0.28
CA LEU A 65 10.05 -4.66 -1.22
C LEU A 65 10.98 -5.61 -2.00
N PHE A 66 12.21 -5.18 -2.31
CA PHE A 66 13.09 -5.86 -3.27
C PHE A 66 14.45 -6.29 -2.68
N CYS A 67 14.53 -6.49 -1.36
CA CYS A 67 15.71 -7.03 -0.67
C CYS A 67 15.92 -8.53 -0.92
#